data_AF-A0A935ATX5-F1
#
_entry.id   AF-A0A935ATX5-F1
#
_cell.length_a   1.000
_cell.length_b   1.000
_cell.length_c   1.000
_cell.angle_alpha   90.00
_cell.angle_beta   90.00
_cell.angle_gamma   90.00
#
_symmetry.space_group_name_H-M   'P 1'
#
loop_
_entity.id
_entity.type
_entity.pdbx_description
1 polymer ?
#
loop_
_entity_poly.entity_id
_entity_poly.type
_entity_poly.pdbx_seq_one_letter_code
_entity_poly.pdbx_strand_id
1 'polypeptide(L)'
;MTPTIGDNISGILTNCSNTANCCELDSENITVGPSSPLSIICPSNGSTAACQTQAAVNTAYLTWLSGATASGGCAPINLSNNNPGAPSNCGGSTTVTWTANDACNVPTTCSRTFTVASPPALIINCPAPGNTASCQTQAAVNTAFTTWLSTVSASGGCVR
;
A
#
# COMPACT_ATOMS: atom_id res chain seq x y z
N MET A 1 32.42 6.89 -29.92
CA MET A 1 32.30 5.66 -29.10
C MET A 1 32.26 6.13 -27.66
N THR A 2 31.19 5.84 -26.92
CA THR A 2 31.05 6.22 -25.51
C THR A 2 31.87 5.24 -24.65
N PRO A 3 32.83 5.72 -23.83
CA PRO A 3 33.63 4.82 -23.01
C PRO A 3 32.79 4.13 -21.93
N THR A 4 33.13 2.88 -21.64
CA THR A 4 32.52 1.99 -20.64
C THR A 4 33.43 1.79 -19.43
N ILE A 5 32.86 1.30 -18.33
CA ILE A 5 33.58 1.01 -17.08
C ILE A 5 34.64 -0.06 -17.34
N GLY A 6 35.92 0.28 -17.10
CA GLY A 6 37.07 -0.60 -17.31
C GLY A 6 37.88 -0.30 -18.58
N ASP A 7 37.48 0.68 -19.39
CA ASP A 7 38.27 1.08 -20.56
C ASP A 7 39.57 1.76 -20.11
N ASN A 8 40.70 1.11 -20.41
CA ASN A 8 42.01 1.69 -20.25
C ASN A 8 42.29 2.64 -21.43
N ILE A 9 42.19 3.95 -21.20
CA ILE A 9 42.42 5.03 -22.17
C ILE A 9 43.91 5.25 -22.53
N SER A 10 44.80 4.31 -22.19
CA SER A 10 46.23 4.32 -22.54
C SER A 10 46.52 4.36 -24.06
N GLY A 11 45.51 4.21 -24.92
CA GLY A 11 45.65 4.23 -26.38
C GLY A 11 45.70 5.61 -27.07
N ILE A 12 45.54 6.74 -26.37
CA ILE A 12 45.53 8.10 -26.96
C ILE A 12 46.92 8.80 -26.86
N LEU A 13 48.02 8.04 -26.76
CA LEU A 13 49.38 8.58 -26.59
C LEU A 13 50.34 8.18 -27.71
N THR A 14 49.99 8.42 -28.98
CA THR A 14 50.90 8.13 -30.11
C THR A 14 51.42 9.34 -30.88
N ASN A 15 51.27 10.58 -30.39
CA ASN A 15 51.86 11.74 -31.07
C ASN A 15 52.34 12.87 -30.15
N CYS A 16 53.40 12.62 -29.38
CA CYS A 16 54.16 13.69 -28.71
C CYS A 16 55.63 13.57 -29.11
N SER A 17 56.04 14.25 -30.19
CA SER A 17 57.39 14.18 -30.76
C SER A 17 58.27 15.40 -30.46
N ASN A 18 57.91 16.25 -29.49
CA ASN A 18 58.64 17.49 -29.25
C ASN A 18 58.56 17.93 -27.77
N THR A 19 59.74 17.94 -27.15
CA THR A 19 60.01 17.87 -25.70
C THR A 19 59.90 19.21 -24.95
N ALA A 20 58.95 20.09 -25.27
CA ALA A 20 58.89 21.42 -24.64
C ALA A 20 57.57 21.79 -23.94
N ASN A 21 56.54 20.94 -24.01
CA ASN A 21 55.21 21.27 -23.51
C ASN A 21 54.35 20.04 -23.19
N CYS A 22 55.00 18.90 -22.95
CA CYS A 22 54.33 17.76 -22.33
C CYS A 22 54.14 18.10 -20.85
N CYS A 23 52.97 18.63 -20.50
CA CYS A 23 52.43 18.44 -19.17
C CYS A 23 52.48 16.93 -18.93
N GLU A 24 53.30 16.46 -17.98
CA GLU A 24 53.16 15.10 -17.47
C GLU A 24 51.72 14.99 -16.99
N LEU A 25 50.87 14.36 -17.81
CA LEU A 25 49.62 13.82 -17.32
C LEU A 25 50.05 12.64 -16.46
N ASP A 26 50.39 12.96 -15.22
CA ASP A 26 50.46 11.98 -14.16
C ASP A 26 49.19 11.13 -14.30
N SER A 27 49.36 9.82 -14.27
CA SER A 27 48.27 8.88 -14.42
C SER A 27 47.45 8.89 -13.13
N GLU A 28 46.74 9.99 -12.90
CA GLU A 28 45.86 10.19 -11.76
C GLU A 28 44.69 9.21 -11.92
N ASN A 29 44.77 8.11 -11.18
CA ASN A 29 43.69 7.17 -11.09
C ASN A 29 42.50 7.83 -10.38
N ILE A 30 41.43 8.11 -11.10
CA ILE A 30 40.17 8.51 -10.46
C ILE A 30 39.59 7.26 -9.81
N THR A 31 39.68 7.17 -8.48
CA THR A 31 39.07 6.09 -7.71
C THR A 31 37.68 6.49 -7.26
N VAL A 32 36.70 5.63 -7.51
CA VAL A 32 35.32 5.82 -7.04
C VAL A 32 35.22 5.28 -5.63
N GLY A 33 34.76 6.11 -4.69
CA GLY A 33 34.53 5.71 -3.30
C GLY A 33 33.40 4.67 -3.15
N PRO A 34 33.34 3.93 -2.03
CA PRO A 34 32.33 2.91 -1.81
C PRO A 34 30.90 3.50 -1.71
N SER A 35 29.91 2.75 -2.20
CA SER A 35 28.48 3.12 -2.07
C SER A 35 28.02 3.08 -0.62
N SER A 36 27.13 4.00 -0.24
CA SER A 36 26.35 3.88 1.00
C SER A 36 25.30 2.76 0.89
N PRO A 37 24.88 2.12 1.99
CA PRO A 37 23.89 1.05 1.94
C PRO A 37 22.52 1.60 1.54
N LEU A 38 21.77 0.83 0.76
CA LEU A 38 20.38 1.12 0.43
C LEU A 38 19.49 0.89 1.66
N SER A 39 18.66 1.87 2.01
CA SER A 39 17.74 1.79 3.14
C SER A 39 16.31 2.14 2.72
N ILE A 40 15.34 1.39 3.24
CA ILE A 40 13.91 1.62 3.04
C ILE A 40 13.24 1.85 4.40
N ILE A 41 12.43 2.90 4.49
CA ILE A 41 11.58 3.20 5.64
C ILE A 41 10.14 3.09 5.19
N CYS A 42 9.39 2.23 5.86
CA CYS A 42 8.02 1.91 5.49
C CYS A 42 7.07 2.44 6.56
N PRO A 43 5.83 2.80 6.17
CA PRO A 43 4.87 3.28 7.14
C PRO A 43 4.64 2.24 8.25
N SER A 44 4.04 2.65 9.36
CA SER A 44 3.45 1.68 10.29
C SER A 44 2.29 0.93 9.61
N ASN A 45 1.79 -0.13 10.24
CA ASN A 45 0.55 -0.76 9.78
C ASN A 45 -0.57 0.28 9.76
N GLY A 46 -1.35 0.30 8.67
CA GLY A 46 -2.46 1.23 8.51
C GLY A 46 -3.78 0.60 8.96
N SER A 47 -4.73 1.43 9.35
CA SER A 47 -6.08 0.95 9.65
C SER A 47 -7.15 2.00 9.39
N THR A 48 -8.38 1.53 9.16
CA THR A 48 -9.58 2.37 9.15
C THR A 48 -10.65 1.74 10.02
N ALA A 49 -11.54 2.59 10.54
CA ALA A 49 -12.74 2.13 11.21
C ALA A 49 -13.66 1.35 10.24
N ALA A 50 -14.57 0.57 10.83
CA ALA A 50 -15.67 -0.06 10.11
C ALA A 50 -16.69 0.99 9.64
N CYS A 51 -17.62 0.57 8.79
CA CYS A 51 -18.75 1.39 8.34
C CYS A 51 -18.36 2.65 7.57
N GLN A 52 -17.23 2.56 6.87
CA GLN A 52 -16.80 3.55 5.91
C GLN A 52 -17.35 3.22 4.52
N THR A 53 -17.43 4.22 3.65
CA THR A 53 -17.65 3.98 2.22
C THR A 53 -16.38 3.42 1.59
N GLN A 54 -16.49 2.68 0.49
CA GLN A 54 -15.31 2.20 -0.24
C GLN A 54 -14.41 3.35 -0.71
N ALA A 55 -14.98 4.50 -1.07
CA ALA A 55 -14.21 5.68 -1.46
C ALA A 55 -13.35 6.23 -0.30
N ALA A 56 -13.88 6.24 0.93
CA ALA A 56 -13.13 6.66 2.10
C ALA A 56 -11.99 5.67 2.44
N VAL A 57 -12.25 4.36 2.35
CA VAL A 57 -11.22 3.33 2.53
C VAL A 57 -10.12 3.46 1.48
N ASN A 58 -10.48 3.66 0.20
CA ASN A 58 -9.52 3.85 -0.88
C ASN A 58 -8.63 5.08 -0.64
N THR A 59 -9.22 6.19 -0.17
CA THR A 59 -8.47 7.41 0.12
C THR A 59 -7.47 7.22 1.26
N ALA A 60 -7.91 6.58 2.36
CA ALA A 60 -7.04 6.26 3.49
C ALA A 60 -5.91 5.30 3.09
N TYR A 61 -6.23 4.29 2.27
CA TYR A 61 -5.27 3.33 1.75
C TYR A 61 -4.21 4.01 0.86
N LEU A 62 -4.60 4.86 -0.09
CA LEU A 62 -3.66 5.56 -0.97
C LEU A 62 -2.75 6.51 -0.19
N THR A 63 -3.28 7.18 0.83
CA THR A 63 -2.50 8.04 1.73
C THR A 63 -1.42 7.22 2.44
N TRP A 64 -1.81 6.10 3.04
CA TRP A 64 -0.89 5.17 3.70
C TRP A 64 0.12 4.55 2.74
N LEU A 65 -0.29 4.16 1.52
CA LEU A 65 0.55 3.54 0.51
C LEU A 65 1.73 4.43 0.09
N SER A 66 1.49 5.75 0.06
CA SER A 66 2.48 6.76 -0.30
C SER A 66 3.51 7.08 0.80
N GLY A 67 3.34 6.51 2.01
CA GLY A 67 4.15 6.84 3.18
C GLY A 67 5.54 6.19 3.23
N ALA A 68 5.92 5.38 2.25
CA ALA A 68 7.24 4.75 2.20
C ALA A 68 8.29 5.66 1.55
N THR A 69 9.53 5.60 2.06
CA THR A 69 10.67 6.37 1.54
C THR A 69 11.92 5.48 1.43
N ALA A 70 12.82 5.82 0.53
CA ALA A 70 14.11 5.15 0.37
C ALA A 70 15.27 6.17 0.35
N SER A 71 16.43 5.79 0.88
CA SER A 71 17.60 6.66 1.01
C SER A 71 18.91 5.87 1.00
N GLY A 72 20.04 6.56 0.94
CA GLY A 72 21.37 5.95 0.85
C GLY A 72 21.67 5.50 -0.58
N GLY A 73 22.26 4.32 -0.73
CA GLY A 73 22.48 3.69 -2.02
C GLY A 73 23.28 4.52 -3.03
N CYS A 74 23.10 4.17 -4.30
CA CYS A 74 23.54 4.92 -5.47
C CYS A 74 22.36 5.57 -6.20
N ALA A 75 22.53 6.77 -6.74
CA ALA A 75 21.50 7.38 -7.56
C ALA A 75 21.47 6.77 -8.99
N PRO A 76 20.29 6.62 -9.61
CA PRO A 76 18.95 6.88 -9.05
C PRO A 76 18.42 5.70 -8.20
N ILE A 77 17.69 6.03 -7.14
CA ILE A 77 16.94 5.05 -6.33
C ILE A 77 15.52 4.93 -6.90
N ASN A 78 15.09 3.70 -7.15
CA ASN A 78 13.74 3.37 -7.58
C ASN A 78 12.97 2.74 -6.42
N LEU A 79 11.92 3.40 -5.95
CA LEU A 79 11.01 2.87 -4.93
C LEU A 79 9.67 2.51 -5.57
N SER A 80 9.25 1.26 -5.38
CA SER A 80 7.99 0.73 -5.93
C SER A 80 7.26 -0.12 -4.90
N ASN A 81 6.02 -0.50 -5.19
CA ASN A 81 5.24 -1.42 -4.38
C ASN A 81 4.30 -2.28 -5.23
N ASN A 82 3.83 -3.40 -4.68
CA ASN A 82 2.98 -4.35 -5.37
C ASN A 82 1.49 -3.95 -5.48
N ASN A 83 1.05 -2.90 -4.78
CA ASN A 83 -0.33 -2.40 -4.70
C ASN A 83 -1.43 -3.45 -5.02
N PRO A 84 -1.74 -4.39 -4.11
CA PRO A 84 -2.82 -5.35 -4.29
C PRO A 84 -4.23 -4.72 -4.28
N GLY A 85 -4.34 -3.41 -4.05
CA GLY A 85 -5.60 -2.70 -3.86
C GLY A 85 -6.06 -2.67 -2.40
N ALA A 86 -6.95 -1.71 -2.10
CA ALA A 86 -7.51 -1.52 -0.77
C ALA A 86 -8.46 -2.69 -0.41
N PRO A 87 -8.55 -3.07 0.87
CA PRO A 87 -9.53 -4.07 1.33
C PRO A 87 -10.97 -3.60 1.10
N SER A 88 -11.91 -4.55 1.22
CA SER A 88 -13.34 -4.25 1.23
C SER A 88 -13.70 -3.33 2.40
N ASN A 89 -14.62 -2.41 2.17
CA ASN A 89 -15.18 -1.56 3.22
C ASN A 89 -16.00 -2.34 4.27
N CYS A 90 -16.35 -3.60 3.98
CA CYS A 90 -16.96 -4.53 4.93
C CYS A 90 -15.95 -5.19 5.88
N GLY A 91 -14.67 -4.79 5.83
CA GLY A 91 -13.61 -5.34 6.67
C GLY A 91 -12.61 -6.19 5.89
N GLY A 92 -11.58 -6.62 6.60
CA GLY A 92 -10.49 -7.43 6.07
C GLY A 92 -9.16 -6.67 6.05
N SER A 93 -8.15 -7.27 5.44
CA SER A 93 -6.83 -6.68 5.37
C SER A 93 -6.12 -7.01 4.07
N THR A 94 -5.12 -6.19 3.74
CA THR A 94 -4.23 -6.41 2.60
C THR A 94 -2.80 -6.12 3.03
N THR A 95 -1.84 -6.84 2.47
CA THR A 95 -0.42 -6.65 2.76
C THR A 95 0.29 -6.11 1.54
N VAL A 96 0.97 -4.98 1.73
CA VAL A 96 1.77 -4.32 0.69
C VAL A 96 3.23 -4.59 0.97
N THR A 97 3.97 -4.88 -0.11
CA THR A 97 5.42 -4.97 -0.10
C THR A 97 5.99 -3.83 -0.94
N TRP A 98 6.85 -3.02 -0.34
CA TRP A 98 7.65 -2.02 -1.04
C TRP A 98 9.03 -2.60 -1.35
N THR A 99 9.57 -2.20 -2.49
CA THR A 99 10.89 -2.61 -2.99
C THR A 99 11.66 -1.37 -3.41
N ALA A 100 12.84 -1.17 -2.82
CA ALA A 100 13.81 -0.18 -3.21
C ALA A 100 14.94 -0.86 -4.01
N ASN A 101 15.30 -0.27 -5.15
CA ASN A 101 16.35 -0.73 -6.06
C ASN A 101 17.30 0.41 -6.43
N ASP A 102 18.59 0.11 -6.56
CA ASP A 102 19.58 0.99 -7.16
C ASP A 102 20.58 0.21 -8.04
N ALA A 103 21.64 0.87 -8.50
CA ALA A 103 22.66 0.27 -9.38
C ALA A 103 23.81 -0.45 -8.65
N CYS A 104 23.97 -0.22 -7.34
CA CYS A 104 25.17 -0.63 -6.60
C CYS A 104 24.90 -1.67 -5.51
N ASN A 105 23.64 -1.79 -5.08
CA ASN A 105 23.20 -2.58 -3.94
C ASN A 105 22.16 -3.62 -4.36
N VAL A 106 21.99 -4.62 -3.50
CA VAL A 106 20.92 -5.60 -3.63
C VAL A 106 19.58 -4.92 -3.30
N PRO A 107 18.47 -5.27 -4.00
CA PRO A 107 17.16 -4.74 -3.69
C PRO A 107 16.76 -4.96 -2.24
N THR A 108 16.21 -3.93 -1.60
CA THR A 108 15.74 -4.00 -0.21
C THR A 108 14.22 -3.92 -0.18
N THR A 109 13.58 -4.75 0.64
CA THR A 109 12.13 -4.83 0.73
C THR A 109 11.62 -4.64 2.15
N CYS A 110 10.36 -4.26 2.26
CA CYS A 110 9.61 -4.25 3.52
C CYS A 110 8.15 -4.56 3.24
N SER A 111 7.43 -5.06 4.25
CA SER A 111 5.98 -5.29 4.13
C SER A 111 5.21 -4.70 5.31
N ARG A 112 4.00 -4.20 5.02
CA ARG A 112 3.05 -3.69 6.03
C ARG A 112 1.64 -4.04 5.65
N THR A 113 0.78 -4.11 6.65
CA THR A 113 -0.62 -4.47 6.48
C THR A 113 -1.50 -3.25 6.68
N PHE A 114 -2.53 -3.15 5.84
CA PHE A 114 -3.63 -2.20 5.99
C PHE A 114 -4.91 -2.96 6.32
N THR A 115 -5.59 -2.56 7.40
CA THR A 115 -6.75 -3.29 7.93
C THR A 115 -7.98 -2.40 8.01
N VAL A 116 -9.11 -2.87 7.48
CA VAL A 116 -10.43 -2.29 7.71
C VAL A 116 -11.08 -3.07 8.85
N ALA A 117 -11.48 -2.37 9.91
CA ALA A 117 -12.15 -3.01 11.04
C ALA A 117 -13.47 -3.67 10.59
N SER A 118 -13.78 -4.83 11.16
CA SER A 118 -15.03 -5.54 10.85
C SER A 118 -16.24 -4.77 11.38
N PRO A 119 -17.36 -4.75 10.64
CA PRO A 119 -18.59 -4.14 11.10
C PRO A 119 -19.17 -4.87 12.32
N PRO A 120 -19.97 -4.20 13.15
CA PRO A 120 -20.77 -4.88 14.16
C PRO A 120 -21.60 -6.00 13.52
N ALA A 121 -21.76 -7.14 14.21
CA ALA A 121 -22.54 -8.25 13.69
C ALA A 121 -23.98 -7.81 13.38
N LEU A 122 -24.49 -8.20 12.20
CA LEU A 122 -25.89 -7.99 11.85
C LEU A 122 -26.75 -8.99 12.62
N ILE A 123 -27.69 -8.47 13.41
CA ILE A 123 -28.64 -9.27 14.18
C ILE A 123 -30.04 -8.98 13.64
N ILE A 124 -30.76 -10.03 13.26
CA ILE A 124 -32.17 -9.97 12.92
C ILE A 124 -32.95 -10.55 14.10
N ASN A 125 -33.83 -9.74 14.69
CA ASN A 125 -34.75 -10.16 15.73
C ASN A 125 -36.09 -10.52 15.08
N CYS A 126 -36.32 -11.81 14.92
CA CYS A 126 -37.61 -12.32 14.47
C CYS A 126 -38.62 -12.26 15.62
N PRO A 127 -39.85 -11.83 15.35
CA PRO A 127 -40.90 -11.82 16.36
C PRO A 127 -41.30 -13.24 16.74
N ALA A 128 -41.67 -13.44 18.00
CA ALA A 128 -42.26 -14.69 18.44
C ALA A 128 -43.56 -14.96 17.66
N PRO A 129 -43.98 -16.23 17.50
CA PRO A 129 -45.26 -16.56 16.87
C PRO A 129 -46.41 -15.79 17.52
N GLY A 130 -47.15 -15.03 16.71
CA GLY A 130 -48.35 -14.33 17.17
C GLY A 130 -49.55 -15.27 17.21
N ASN A 131 -50.46 -15.04 18.17
CA ASN A 131 -51.78 -15.68 18.18
C ASN A 131 -52.87 -14.60 18.28
N THR A 132 -54.04 -14.91 17.74
CA THR A 132 -55.25 -14.10 17.91
C THR A 132 -56.37 -15.03 18.37
N ALA A 133 -57.36 -14.51 19.08
CA ALA A 133 -58.55 -15.27 19.39
C ALA A 133 -59.28 -15.72 18.11
N SER A 134 -60.02 -16.83 18.19
CA SER A 134 -60.91 -17.27 17.12
C SER A 134 -62.15 -16.36 17.01
N CYS A 135 -62.86 -16.43 15.87
CA CYS A 135 -64.08 -15.66 15.60
C CYS A 135 -63.90 -14.12 15.60
N GLN A 136 -62.69 -13.64 15.31
CA GLN A 136 -62.42 -12.22 15.11
C GLN A 136 -62.85 -11.75 13.72
N THR A 137 -63.10 -10.44 13.58
CA THR A 137 -63.30 -9.84 12.27
C THR A 137 -61.98 -9.80 11.47
N GLN A 138 -62.07 -9.78 10.14
CA GLN A 138 -60.89 -9.67 9.29
C GLN A 138 -60.06 -8.41 9.60
N ALA A 139 -60.71 -7.29 9.94
CA ALA A 139 -60.05 -6.05 10.30
C ALA A 139 -59.19 -6.19 11.57
N ALA A 140 -59.68 -6.91 12.59
CA ALA A 140 -58.94 -7.17 13.82
C ALA A 140 -57.74 -8.10 13.57
N VAL A 141 -57.91 -9.15 12.76
CA VAL A 141 -56.81 -10.06 12.37
C VAL A 141 -55.73 -9.30 11.59
N ASN A 142 -56.12 -8.46 10.63
CA ASN A 142 -55.18 -7.63 9.86
C ASN A 142 -54.41 -6.66 10.76
N THR A 143 -55.08 -6.07 11.76
CA THR A 143 -54.44 -5.18 12.74
C THR A 143 -53.42 -5.95 13.57
N ALA A 144 -53.78 -7.11 14.12
CA ALA A 144 -52.87 -7.94 14.91
C ALA A 144 -51.66 -8.41 14.09
N PHE A 145 -51.87 -8.80 12.83
CA PHE A 145 -50.79 -9.18 11.93
C PHE A 145 -49.86 -8.01 11.61
N THR A 146 -50.41 -6.82 11.37
CA THR A 146 -49.61 -5.61 11.11
C THR A 146 -48.78 -5.22 12.34
N THR A 147 -49.36 -5.32 13.54
CA THR A 147 -48.63 -5.12 14.79
C THR A 147 -47.50 -6.13 14.96
N TRP A 148 -47.77 -7.43 14.70
CA TRP A 148 -46.75 -8.47 14.74
C TRP A 148 -45.60 -8.21 13.76
N LEU A 149 -45.90 -7.83 12.51
CA LEU A 149 -44.89 -7.47 11.52
C LEU A 149 -44.01 -6.29 11.98
N SER A 150 -44.59 -5.30 12.66
CA SER A 150 -43.83 -4.13 13.17
C SER A 150 -42.80 -4.48 14.25
N THR A 151 -42.88 -5.67 14.83
CA THR A 151 -41.91 -6.13 15.85
C THR A 151 -40.69 -6.84 15.25
N VAL A 152 -40.65 -7.03 13.93
CA VAL A 152 -39.42 -7.45 13.24
C VAL A 152 -38.44 -6.29 13.30
N SER A 153 -37.24 -6.52 13.82
CA SER A 153 -36.18 -5.51 13.84
C SER A 153 -34.84 -6.09 13.42
N ALA A 154 -33.97 -5.24 12.89
CA ALA A 154 -32.56 -5.55 12.66
C ALA A 154 -31.69 -4.55 13.40
N SER A 155 -30.55 -4.99 13.92
CA SER A 155 -29.58 -4.15 14.62
C SER A 155 -28.14 -4.57 14.26
N GLY A 156 -27.18 -3.70 14.56
CA GLY A 156 -25.79 -3.88 14.14
C GLY A 156 -25.58 -3.63 12.65
N GLY A 157 -24.55 -4.23 12.07
CA GLY A 157 -24.11 -3.94 10.71
C GLY A 157 -23.63 -2.50 10.51
N CYS A 158 -23.45 -2.13 9.25
CA CYS A 158 -23.24 -0.74 8.85
C CYS A 158 -24.47 -0.21 8.14
N VAL A 159 -24.89 1.00 8.51
CA VAL A 159 -25.94 1.71 7.79
C VAL A 159 -25.43 2.12 6.41
N ARG A 160 -26.28 1.98 5.39
CA ARG A 160 -25.94 2.21 3.99
C ARG A 160 -26.15 3.66 3.58
#